data_AF-A0A1Q7Y9N4-F1
#
_entry.id   AF-A0A1Q7Y9N4-F1
#
_cell.length_a   1.000
_cell.length_b   1.000
_cell.length_c   1.000
_cell.angle_alpha   90.00
_cell.angle_beta   90.00
_cell.angle_gamma   90.00
#
_symmetry.space_group_name_H-M   'P 1'
#
loop_
_entity.id
_entity.type
_entity.pdbx_description
1 polymer ?
#
loop_
_entity_poly.entity_id
_entity_poly.type
_entity_poly.pdbx_seq_one_letter_code
_entity_poly.pdbx_strand_id
1 'polypeptide(L)'
;MTWWGLAKRVWSEINKDDVWGRAAQLSYYFLLALIPLLLFLTSLIGMMIGSGTGLRQALFRYLAEVMPPSASQLVEQTMGEVSTASSGGKLSFGLLAALWAASNGMGAITDALNAAYNVKETRSWWKQRLVAIGLTLALAVLIISALVLVLYGANIAEKVATSYGFGDAFTATWKILQWPIVVAFILLAFALIYFFSPDLRDQEWTWVTPGSVIGATLWLLVSFGFRLYLHFFDSYSKTYGSLGAVIILMLWLYLTGAAVLVGGEVNSEIENAAAERGEPEAKEKGEKSSDEKKKKGRTKKGR
;
A
#
# COMPACT_ATOMS: atom_id res chain seq x y z
N MET A 1 -11.12 -24.81 -11.06
CA MET A 1 -10.06 -25.12 -10.08
C MET A 1 -10.67 -25.05 -8.69
N THR A 2 -10.33 -25.97 -7.79
CA THR A 2 -10.81 -25.88 -6.40
C THR A 2 -10.02 -24.80 -5.63
N TRP A 3 -10.64 -24.16 -4.64
CA TRP A 3 -9.99 -23.14 -3.80
C TRP A 3 -8.69 -23.65 -3.14
N TRP A 4 -8.68 -24.92 -2.75
CA TRP A 4 -7.49 -25.58 -2.20
C TRP A 4 -6.36 -25.74 -3.23
N GLY A 5 -6.70 -26.01 -4.50
CA GLY A 5 -5.73 -26.09 -5.58
C GLY A 5 -5.07 -24.74 -5.85
N LEU A 6 -5.86 -23.65 -5.85
CA LEU A 6 -5.34 -22.29 -6.00
C LEU A 6 -4.40 -21.93 -4.84
N ALA A 7 -4.81 -22.19 -3.59
CA ALA A 7 -3.98 -21.91 -2.42
C ALA A 7 -2.62 -22.64 -2.46
N LYS A 8 -2.61 -23.92 -2.89
CA LYS A 8 -1.36 -24.68 -3.07
C LYS A 8 -0.47 -24.10 -4.16
N ARG A 9 -1.05 -23.67 -5.28
CA ARG A 9 -0.29 -23.03 -6.37
C ARG A 9 0.32 -21.72 -5.90
N VAL A 10 -0.48 -20.83 -5.33
CA VAL A 10 -0.01 -19.55 -4.76
C VAL A 10 1.11 -19.79 -3.75
N TRP A 11 0.98 -20.76 -2.84
CA TRP A 11 2.03 -21.09 -1.88
C TRP A 11 3.33 -21.57 -2.53
N SER A 12 3.23 -22.37 -3.60
CA SER A 12 4.39 -22.80 -4.37
C SER A 12 5.09 -21.59 -5.03
N GLU A 13 4.33 -20.71 -5.67
CA GLU A 13 4.89 -19.55 -6.37
C GLU A 13 5.48 -18.52 -5.42
N ILE A 14 4.87 -18.27 -4.25
CA ILE A 14 5.44 -17.42 -3.18
C ILE A 14 6.89 -17.81 -2.87
N ASN A 15 7.20 -19.10 -2.84
CA ASN A 15 8.55 -19.60 -2.57
C ASN A 15 9.46 -19.53 -3.80
N LYS A 16 8.93 -19.78 -5.01
CA LYS A 16 9.72 -19.71 -6.25
C LYS A 16 10.13 -18.29 -6.62
N ASP A 17 9.22 -17.34 -6.41
CA ASP A 17 9.41 -15.93 -6.78
C ASP A 17 10.09 -15.10 -5.67
N ASP A 18 10.53 -15.78 -4.60
CA ASP A 18 11.22 -15.21 -3.43
C ASP A 18 10.46 -14.03 -2.80
N VAL A 19 9.15 -14.21 -2.58
CA VAL A 19 8.28 -13.18 -2.01
C VAL A 19 8.79 -12.71 -0.65
N TRP A 20 9.36 -13.61 0.15
CA TRP A 20 9.91 -13.27 1.47
C TRP A 20 11.19 -12.42 1.35
N GLY A 21 12.14 -12.78 0.48
CA GLY A 21 13.32 -11.95 0.23
C GLY A 21 12.96 -10.58 -0.32
N ARG A 22 12.00 -10.53 -1.26
CA ARG A 22 11.47 -9.28 -1.81
C ARG A 22 10.73 -8.44 -0.77
N ALA A 23 9.98 -9.05 0.13
CA ALA A 23 9.35 -8.34 1.25
C ALA A 23 10.38 -7.71 2.19
N ALA A 24 11.52 -8.37 2.43
CA ALA A 24 12.64 -7.79 3.18
C ALA A 24 13.24 -6.58 2.44
N GLN A 25 13.46 -6.68 1.14
CA GLN A 25 13.87 -5.56 0.30
C GLN A 25 12.88 -4.39 0.37
N LEU A 26 11.57 -4.67 0.30
CA LEU A 26 10.52 -3.65 0.43
C LEU A 26 10.56 -2.96 1.79
N SER A 27 10.76 -3.71 2.88
CA SER A 27 10.86 -3.16 4.23
C SER A 27 11.97 -2.10 4.35
N TYR A 28 13.11 -2.35 3.71
CA TYR A 28 14.23 -1.40 3.64
C TYR A 28 13.85 -0.11 2.90
N TYR A 29 13.24 -0.24 1.71
CA TYR A 29 12.80 0.94 0.96
C TYR A 29 11.68 1.72 1.66
N PHE A 30 10.74 1.03 2.31
CA PHE A 30 9.68 1.66 3.08
C PHE A 30 10.26 2.43 4.28
N LEU A 31 11.25 1.86 4.97
CA LEU A 31 11.94 2.54 6.06
C LEU A 31 12.66 3.81 5.58
N LEU A 32 13.36 3.73 4.44
CA LEU A 32 14.00 4.90 3.84
C LEU A 32 12.99 5.98 3.40
N ALA A 33 11.83 5.57 2.91
CA ALA A 33 10.75 6.47 2.50
C ALA A 33 10.00 7.07 3.70
N LEU A 34 10.09 6.46 4.88
CA LEU A 34 9.34 6.88 6.07
C LEU A 34 9.73 8.28 6.53
N ILE A 35 11.02 8.57 6.71
CA ILE A 35 11.47 9.87 7.22
C ILE A 35 11.02 11.01 6.30
N PRO A 36 11.29 10.96 4.98
CA PRO A 36 10.81 12.01 4.09
C PRO A 36 9.27 12.10 4.00
N LEU A 37 8.56 10.96 4.09
CA LEU A 37 7.09 10.95 4.14
C LEU A 37 6.57 11.70 5.37
N LEU A 38 7.17 11.51 6.55
CA LEU A 38 6.80 12.23 7.76
C LEU A 38 7.10 13.74 7.62
N LEU A 39 8.24 14.11 7.04
CA LEU A 39 8.54 15.51 6.71
C LEU A 39 7.45 16.09 5.80
N PHE A 40 7.04 15.37 4.76
CA PHE A 40 6.00 15.84 3.86
C PHE A 40 4.64 15.99 4.55
N LEU A 41 4.22 14.98 5.31
CA LEU A 41 2.94 15.02 6.02
C LEU A 41 2.91 16.19 7.02
N THR A 42 3.95 16.35 7.85
CA THR A 42 4.05 17.52 8.77
C THR A 42 3.96 18.86 8.05
N SER A 43 4.66 18.99 6.92
CA SER A 43 4.68 20.18 6.09
C SER A 43 3.31 20.51 5.52
N LEU A 44 2.64 19.50 4.96
CA LEU A 44 1.32 19.64 4.35
C LEU A 44 0.28 20.05 5.39
N ILE A 45 0.34 19.45 6.58
CA ILE A 45 -0.52 19.79 7.72
C ILE A 45 -0.31 21.24 8.15
N GLY A 46 0.94 21.65 8.34
CA GLY A 46 1.28 23.03 8.72
C GLY A 46 0.81 24.06 7.69
N MET A 47 0.85 23.71 6.40
CA MET A 47 0.41 24.58 5.30
C MET A 47 -1.12 24.66 5.16
N MET A 48 -1.83 23.52 5.24
CA MET A 48 -3.27 23.47 4.97
C MET A 48 -4.13 24.02 6.12
N ILE A 49 -3.69 23.89 7.38
CA ILE A 49 -4.58 24.02 8.55
C ILE A 49 -4.02 24.97 9.62
N GLY A 50 -2.77 25.45 9.47
CA GLY A 50 -2.07 26.23 10.49
C GLY A 50 -1.56 25.37 11.66
N SER A 51 -0.92 25.99 12.65
CA SER A 51 -0.25 25.36 13.80
C SER A 51 -1.20 24.70 14.84
N GLY A 52 -2.40 24.28 14.42
CA GLY A 52 -3.36 23.60 15.28
C GLY A 52 -2.87 22.21 15.72
N THR A 53 -2.70 22.02 17.03
CA THR A 53 -2.21 20.76 17.65
C THR A 53 -3.16 19.57 17.48
N GLY A 54 -4.45 19.81 17.19
CA GLY A 54 -5.50 18.79 17.11
C GLY A 54 -5.30 17.77 15.98
N LEU A 55 -4.99 18.21 14.75
CA LEU A 55 -4.83 17.29 13.61
C LEU A 55 -3.59 16.40 13.79
N ARG A 56 -2.51 16.99 14.32
CA ARG A 56 -1.26 16.29 14.64
C ARG A 56 -1.48 15.19 15.68
N GLN A 57 -2.16 15.51 16.78
CA GLN A 57 -2.48 14.51 17.82
C GLN A 57 -3.46 13.43 17.34
N ALA A 58 -4.44 13.81 16.51
CA ALA A 58 -5.40 12.86 15.94
C ALA A 58 -4.73 11.89 14.96
N LEU A 59 -3.80 12.38 14.12
CA LEU A 59 -2.95 11.55 13.27
C LEU A 59 -2.10 10.58 14.08
N PHE A 60 -1.46 11.03 15.16
CA PHE A 60 -0.67 10.13 16.00
C PHE A 60 -1.50 9.06 16.69
N ARG A 61 -2.69 9.41 17.19
CA ARG A 61 -3.63 8.42 17.74
C ARG A 61 -3.98 7.36 16.71
N TYR A 62 -4.28 7.75 15.48
CA TYR A 62 -4.63 6.79 14.44
C TYR A 62 -3.43 5.97 13.96
N LEU A 63 -2.26 6.61 13.80
CA LEU A 63 -1.01 5.92 13.52
C LEU A 63 -0.67 4.90 14.62
N ALA A 64 -0.93 5.20 15.89
CA ALA A 64 -0.83 4.24 16.99
C ALA A 64 -1.91 3.15 16.94
N GLU A 65 -3.06 3.42 16.33
CA GLU A 65 -4.13 2.46 16.05
C GLU A 65 -3.94 1.64 14.78
N VAL A 66 -2.90 1.86 13.97
CA VAL A 66 -2.56 0.95 12.85
C VAL A 66 -1.16 0.37 12.97
N MET A 67 -0.23 1.12 13.55
CA MET A 67 1.16 0.69 13.78
C MET A 67 1.37 0.21 15.23
N PRO A 68 2.50 -0.45 15.51
CA PRO A 68 2.98 -0.73 16.87
C PRO A 68 3.21 0.52 17.73
N PRO A 69 3.07 0.43 19.08
CA PRO A 69 3.38 1.53 20.00
C PRO A 69 4.81 2.08 19.84
N SER A 70 5.80 1.21 19.66
CA SER A 70 7.20 1.61 19.49
C SER A 70 7.43 2.33 18.14
N ALA A 71 6.73 1.90 17.09
CA ALA A 71 6.75 2.57 15.79
C ALA A 71 6.07 3.94 15.87
N SER A 72 4.92 4.05 16.53
CA SER A 72 4.26 5.33 16.75
C SER A 72 5.11 6.29 17.57
N GLN A 73 5.83 5.78 18.59
CA GLN A 73 6.70 6.61 19.42
C GLN A 73 7.90 7.16 18.64
N LEU A 74 8.53 6.34 17.79
CA LEU A 74 9.62 6.80 16.93
C LEU A 74 9.14 7.90 15.96
N VAL A 75 7.97 7.67 15.35
CA VAL A 75 7.33 8.64 14.43
C VAL A 75 7.00 9.95 15.16
N GLU A 76 6.46 9.86 16.38
CA GLU A 76 6.15 11.03 17.22
C GLU A 76 7.40 11.83 17.60
N GLN A 77 8.46 11.15 18.01
CA GLN A 77 9.74 11.77 18.35
C GLN A 77 10.36 12.49 17.15
N THR A 78 10.49 11.81 16.01
CA THR A 78 11.04 12.40 14.78
C THR A 78 10.21 13.62 14.34
N MET A 79 8.88 13.57 14.44
CA MET A 79 8.04 14.71 14.09
C MET A 79 8.17 15.87 15.10
N GLY A 80 8.42 15.59 16.38
CA GLY A 80 8.77 16.57 17.42
C GLY A 80 9.95 17.43 17.00
N GLU A 81 11.01 16.77 16.55
CA GLU A 81 12.27 17.38 16.11
C GLU A 81 12.14 18.14 14.78
N VAL A 82 11.25 17.70 13.89
CA VAL A 82 11.05 18.32 12.56
C VAL A 82 10.24 19.61 12.63
N SER A 83 9.19 19.63 13.47
CA SER A 83 8.28 20.79 13.55
C SER A 83 8.95 22.05 14.12
N THR A 84 10.03 21.90 14.88
CA THR A 84 10.83 23.02 15.39
C THR A 84 11.84 23.54 14.35
N ALA A 85 12.13 22.76 13.30
CA ALA A 85 13.18 23.05 12.32
C ALA A 85 12.69 23.64 10.98
N SER A 86 11.37 23.77 10.78
CA SER A 86 10.78 24.10 9.47
C SER A 86 10.84 25.59 9.13
N SER A 87 11.69 25.96 8.16
CA SER A 87 11.55 27.16 7.32
C SER A 87 11.13 26.73 5.89
N GLY A 88 10.29 27.52 5.22
CA GLY A 88 9.60 27.13 3.97
C GLY A 88 10.51 26.64 2.82
N GLY A 89 11.77 27.06 2.76
CA GLY A 89 12.73 26.58 1.75
C GLY A 89 13.22 25.14 1.94
N LYS A 90 13.24 24.62 3.18
CA LYS A 90 13.64 23.23 3.49
C LYS A 90 12.54 22.22 3.14
N LEU A 91 11.29 22.71 3.03
CA LEU A 91 10.09 21.94 2.72
C LEU A 91 10.14 21.30 1.33
N SER A 92 10.49 22.10 0.32
CA SER A 92 10.49 21.68 -1.09
C SER A 92 11.54 20.61 -1.35
N PHE A 93 12.71 20.72 -0.71
CA PHE A 93 13.76 19.72 -0.81
C PHE A 93 13.37 18.40 -0.12
N GLY A 94 12.78 18.47 1.08
CA GLY A 94 12.25 17.30 1.79
C GLY A 94 11.17 16.56 0.99
N LEU A 95 10.27 17.30 0.32
CA LEU A 95 9.24 16.74 -0.54
C LEU A 95 9.83 16.00 -1.75
N LEU A 96 10.80 16.60 -2.44
CA LEU A 96 11.45 15.95 -3.57
C LEU A 96 12.23 14.70 -3.14
N ALA A 97 12.93 14.78 -2.00
CA ALA A 97 13.61 13.63 -1.41
C ALA A 97 12.61 12.52 -1.02
N ALA A 98 11.43 12.89 -0.52
CA ALA A 98 10.38 11.95 -0.15
C ALA A 98 9.80 11.23 -1.35
N LEU A 99 9.44 12.00 -2.36
CA LEU A 99 8.91 11.46 -3.59
C LEU A 99 9.93 10.54 -4.26
N TRP A 100 11.21 10.94 -4.24
CA TRP A 100 12.29 10.11 -4.77
C TRP A 100 12.44 8.79 -4.00
N ALA A 101 12.56 8.85 -2.67
CA ALA A 101 12.72 7.66 -1.83
C ALA A 101 11.52 6.71 -1.95
N ALA A 102 10.29 7.23 -1.86
CA ALA A 102 9.07 6.45 -1.99
C ALA A 102 8.93 5.84 -3.39
N SER A 103 9.29 6.57 -4.46
CA SER A 103 9.27 6.03 -5.82
C SER A 103 10.27 4.89 -6.04
N ASN A 104 11.39 4.85 -5.29
CA ASN A 104 12.29 3.68 -5.32
C ASN A 104 11.62 2.44 -4.72
N GLY A 105 10.87 2.60 -3.62
CA GLY A 105 10.05 1.53 -3.05
C GLY A 105 8.99 1.03 -4.02
N MET A 106 8.31 1.94 -4.72
CA MET A 106 7.36 1.57 -5.78
C MET A 106 8.03 0.86 -6.97
N GLY A 107 9.28 1.21 -7.30
CA GLY A 107 10.09 0.46 -8.26
C GLY A 107 10.35 -0.98 -7.81
N ALA A 108 10.72 -1.17 -6.53
CA ALA A 108 10.89 -2.52 -5.97
C ALA A 108 9.58 -3.34 -5.95
N ILE A 109 8.43 -2.69 -5.69
CA ILE A 109 7.11 -3.33 -5.85
C ILE A 109 6.90 -3.75 -7.30
N THR A 110 7.22 -2.89 -8.26
CA THR A 110 7.10 -3.17 -9.69
C THR A 110 7.94 -4.38 -10.09
N ASP A 111 9.19 -4.45 -9.65
CA ASP A 111 10.08 -5.57 -9.96
C ASP A 111 9.60 -6.89 -9.32
N ALA A 112 9.04 -6.81 -8.11
CA ALA A 112 8.47 -7.97 -7.43
C ALA A 112 7.18 -8.47 -8.09
N LEU A 113 6.30 -7.57 -8.51
CA LEU A 113 5.09 -7.94 -9.24
C LEU A 113 5.42 -8.46 -10.64
N ASN A 114 6.37 -7.86 -11.34
CA ASN A 114 6.88 -8.38 -12.61
C ASN A 114 7.38 -9.82 -12.47
N ALA A 115 8.08 -10.14 -11.37
CA ALA A 115 8.51 -11.50 -11.06
C ALA A 115 7.33 -12.45 -10.83
N ALA A 116 6.31 -12.06 -10.04
CA ALA A 116 5.10 -12.85 -9.80
C ALA A 116 4.36 -13.20 -11.10
N TYR A 117 4.33 -12.28 -12.08
CA TYR A 117 3.77 -12.51 -13.41
C TYR A 117 4.75 -13.16 -14.41
N ASN A 118 5.99 -13.43 -14.01
CA ASN A 118 7.10 -13.92 -14.83
C ASN A 118 7.38 -13.06 -16.08
N VAL A 119 7.14 -11.76 -15.98
CA VAL A 119 7.35 -10.79 -17.07
C VAL A 119 8.62 -9.99 -16.83
N LYS A 120 9.37 -9.73 -17.91
CA LYS A 120 10.54 -8.84 -17.86
C LYS A 120 10.12 -7.40 -18.08
N GLU A 121 10.69 -6.46 -17.34
CA GLU A 121 10.46 -5.04 -17.59
C GLU A 121 10.96 -4.62 -18.99
N THR A 122 10.11 -3.99 -19.79
CA THR A 122 10.46 -3.44 -21.12
C THR A 122 10.25 -1.95 -21.23
N ARG A 123 9.64 -1.31 -20.24
CA ARG A 123 9.52 0.15 -20.21
C ARG A 123 10.91 0.74 -20.07
N SER A 124 11.14 1.87 -20.75
CA SER A 124 12.35 2.64 -20.52
C SER A 124 12.39 3.12 -19.08
N TRP A 125 13.60 3.28 -18.53
CA TRP A 125 13.80 3.70 -17.14
C TRP A 125 12.97 4.93 -16.75
N TRP A 126 12.87 5.93 -17.64
CA TRP A 126 12.06 7.13 -17.43
C TRP A 126 10.55 6.85 -17.35
N LYS A 127 10.02 5.94 -18.18
CA LYS A 127 8.61 5.56 -18.12
C LYS A 127 8.29 4.80 -16.83
N GLN A 128 9.14 3.85 -16.46
CA GLN A 128 9.02 3.11 -15.19
C GLN A 128 9.05 4.09 -14.01
N ARG A 129 9.98 5.05 -14.01
CA ARG A 129 10.08 6.09 -12.97
C ARG A 129 8.84 6.97 -12.90
N LEU A 130 8.29 7.41 -14.04
CA LEU A 130 7.07 8.22 -14.07
C LEU A 130 5.86 7.46 -13.52
N VAL A 131 5.71 6.17 -13.87
CA VAL A 131 4.66 5.31 -13.29
C VAL A 131 4.85 5.17 -11.79
N ALA A 132 6.08 4.92 -11.33
CA ALA A 132 6.38 4.80 -9.89
C ALA A 132 6.07 6.08 -9.11
N ILE A 133 6.43 7.25 -9.65
CA ILE A 133 6.09 8.56 -9.07
C ILE A 133 4.58 8.79 -9.07
N GLY A 134 3.90 8.52 -10.20
CA GLY A 134 2.46 8.70 -10.32
C GLY A 134 1.68 7.82 -9.33
N LEU A 135 2.05 6.55 -9.19
CA LEU A 135 1.51 5.64 -8.19
C LEU A 135 1.79 6.11 -6.77
N THR A 136 3.02 6.55 -6.49
CA THR A 136 3.39 7.10 -5.18
C THR A 136 2.50 8.28 -4.79
N LEU A 137 2.27 9.22 -5.72
CA LEU A 137 1.41 10.38 -5.49
C LEU A 137 -0.06 9.97 -5.33
N ALA A 138 -0.56 9.07 -6.17
CA ALA A 138 -1.93 8.58 -6.08
C ALA A 138 -2.20 7.90 -4.72
N LEU A 139 -1.28 7.04 -4.28
CA LEU A 139 -1.36 6.39 -2.97
C LEU A 139 -1.25 7.41 -1.83
N ALA A 140 -0.37 8.40 -1.93
CA ALA A 140 -0.29 9.46 -0.93
C ALA A 140 -1.61 10.22 -0.81
N VAL A 141 -2.26 10.56 -1.93
CA VAL A 141 -3.59 11.21 -1.93
C VAL A 141 -4.65 10.31 -1.30
N LEU A 142 -4.68 9.00 -1.61
CA LEU A 142 -5.63 8.07 -1.00
C LEU A 142 -5.41 7.93 0.51
N ILE A 143 -4.16 7.82 0.96
CA ILE A 143 -3.80 7.73 2.38
C ILE A 143 -4.20 9.04 3.09
N ILE A 144 -3.86 10.20 2.54
CA ILE A 144 -4.23 11.50 3.12
C ILE A 144 -5.75 11.65 3.17
N SER A 145 -6.46 11.26 2.11
CA SER A 145 -7.93 11.33 2.06
C SER A 145 -8.57 10.39 3.09
N ALA A 146 -8.06 9.17 3.24
CA ALA A 146 -8.49 8.23 4.27
C ALA A 146 -8.26 8.81 5.67
N LEU A 147 -7.09 9.39 5.92
CA LEU A 147 -6.76 10.02 7.21
C LEU A 147 -7.68 11.21 7.49
N VAL A 148 -7.88 12.12 6.53
CA VAL A 148 -8.80 13.25 6.70
C VAL A 148 -10.22 12.75 6.98
N LEU A 149 -10.68 11.73 6.25
CA LEU A 149 -12.01 11.17 6.44
C LEU A 149 -12.18 10.53 7.82
N VAL A 150 -11.21 9.77 8.31
CA VAL A 150 -11.28 9.16 9.64
C VAL A 150 -11.23 10.22 10.74
N LEU A 151 -10.33 11.19 10.62
CA LEU A 151 -10.05 12.15 11.69
C LEU A 151 -11.07 13.29 11.73
N TYR A 152 -11.56 13.73 10.58
CA TYR A 152 -12.45 14.89 10.44
C TYR A 152 -13.81 14.53 9.87
N GLY A 153 -14.06 13.28 9.49
CA GLY A 153 -15.33 12.87 8.90
C GLY A 153 -16.52 13.25 9.77
N ALA A 154 -16.42 13.05 11.09
CA ALA A 154 -17.45 13.46 12.03
C ALA A 154 -17.67 14.99 12.07
N ASN A 155 -16.60 15.79 12.14
CA ASN A 155 -16.68 17.25 12.16
C ASN A 155 -17.17 17.83 10.82
N ILE A 156 -16.78 17.22 9.70
CA ILE A 156 -17.25 17.57 8.36
C ILE A 156 -18.75 17.28 8.26
N ALA A 157 -19.19 16.11 8.69
CA ALA A 157 -20.60 15.72 8.67
C ALA A 157 -21.45 16.63 9.56
N GLU A 158 -20.98 16.98 10.75
CA GLU A 158 -21.68 17.89 11.66
C GLU A 158 -21.81 19.29 11.05
N LYS A 159 -20.74 19.84 10.47
CA LYS A 159 -20.80 21.15 9.77
C LYS A 159 -21.76 21.13 8.58
N VAL A 160 -21.75 20.05 7.79
CA VAL A 160 -22.68 19.89 6.67
C VAL A 160 -24.11 19.77 7.18
N ALA A 161 -24.34 19.00 8.24
CA ALA A 161 -25.64 18.83 8.85
C ALA A 161 -26.23 20.15 9.34
N THR A 162 -25.45 20.94 10.08
CA THR A 162 -25.89 22.26 10.57
C THR A 162 -26.10 23.27 9.45
N SER A 163 -25.29 23.23 8.37
CA SER A 163 -25.37 24.22 7.28
C SER A 163 -26.53 23.98 6.32
N TYR A 164 -26.86 22.71 6.07
CA TYR A 164 -27.93 22.31 5.15
C TYR A 164 -29.21 21.84 5.85
N GLY A 165 -29.24 21.91 7.19
CA GLY A 165 -30.40 21.52 8.00
C GLY A 165 -30.64 20.01 8.06
N PHE A 166 -29.62 19.17 7.83
CA PHE A 166 -29.75 17.74 8.08
C PHE A 166 -29.71 17.48 9.60
N GLY A 167 -30.59 16.61 10.09
CA GLY A 167 -30.64 16.26 11.52
C GLY A 167 -29.54 15.27 11.94
N ASP A 168 -29.52 14.92 13.23
CA ASP A 168 -28.56 13.99 13.84
C ASP A 168 -28.46 12.63 13.15
N ALA A 169 -29.54 12.20 12.49
CA ALA A 169 -29.58 10.98 11.68
C ALA A 169 -28.56 10.98 10.53
N PHE A 170 -28.28 12.13 9.92
CA PHE A 170 -27.25 12.25 8.88
C PHE A 170 -25.85 12.04 9.47
N THR A 171 -25.54 12.72 10.57
CA THR A 171 -24.24 12.61 11.25
C THR A 171 -23.99 11.19 11.75
N ALA A 172 -25.01 10.52 12.31
CA ALA A 172 -24.91 9.12 12.72
C ALA A 172 -24.68 8.18 11.53
N THR A 173 -25.42 8.37 10.43
CA THR A 173 -25.24 7.58 9.20
C THR A 173 -23.84 7.78 8.61
N TRP A 174 -23.33 9.01 8.59
CA TRP A 174 -22.00 9.32 8.10
C TRP A 174 -20.88 8.65 8.91
N LYS A 175 -21.00 8.66 10.25
CA LYS A 175 -20.04 7.98 11.14
C LYS A 175 -19.92 6.48 10.88
N ILE A 176 -20.98 5.86 10.36
CA ILE A 176 -20.96 4.46 9.94
C ILE A 176 -20.40 4.34 8.52
N LEU A 177 -20.87 5.18 7.59
CA LEU A 177 -20.53 5.12 6.17
C LEU A 177 -19.06 5.47 5.85
N GLN A 178 -18.41 6.28 6.70
CA GLN A 178 -17.00 6.62 6.53
C GLN A 178 -16.07 5.39 6.53
N TRP A 179 -16.39 4.35 7.31
CA TRP A 179 -15.54 3.16 7.41
C TRP A 179 -15.52 2.33 6.12
N PRO A 180 -16.66 2.01 5.48
CA PRO A 180 -16.68 1.46 4.12
C PRO A 180 -15.90 2.29 3.09
N ILE A 181 -15.95 3.63 3.18
CA ILE A 181 -15.20 4.49 2.26
C ILE A 181 -13.68 4.36 2.48
N VAL A 182 -13.23 4.27 3.74
CA VAL A 182 -11.83 4.01 4.07
C VAL A 182 -11.39 2.65 3.54
N VAL A 183 -12.21 1.61 3.72
CA VAL A 183 -11.94 0.28 3.14
C VAL A 183 -11.88 0.36 1.62
N ALA A 184 -12.76 1.13 0.97
CA ALA A 184 -12.71 1.35 -0.47
C ALA A 184 -11.42 2.04 -0.91
N PHE A 185 -10.90 3.01 -0.14
CA PHE A 185 -9.59 3.62 -0.42
C PHE A 185 -8.44 2.63 -0.29
N ILE A 186 -8.47 1.74 0.70
CA ILE A 186 -7.46 0.67 0.85
C ILE A 186 -7.53 -0.29 -0.33
N LEU A 187 -8.72 -0.77 -0.69
CA LEU A 187 -8.91 -1.66 -1.83
C LEU A 187 -8.45 -1.00 -3.14
N LEU A 188 -8.79 0.28 -3.33
CA LEU A 188 -8.36 1.06 -4.48
C LEU A 188 -6.83 1.24 -4.49
N ALA A 189 -6.19 1.47 -3.35
CA ALA A 189 -4.73 1.55 -3.26
C ALA A 189 -4.06 0.26 -3.76
N PHE A 190 -4.52 -0.91 -3.27
CA PHE A 190 -4.03 -2.20 -3.74
C PHE A 190 -4.32 -2.42 -5.24
N ALA A 191 -5.52 -2.06 -5.69
CA ALA A 191 -5.90 -2.21 -7.10
C ALA A 191 -5.05 -1.33 -8.03
N LEU A 192 -4.77 -0.07 -7.66
CA LEU A 192 -3.90 0.81 -8.43
C LEU A 192 -2.48 0.25 -8.54
N ILE A 193 -1.93 -0.28 -7.43
CA ILE A 193 -0.63 -0.94 -7.44
C ILE A 193 -0.65 -2.10 -8.44
N TYR A 194 -1.58 -3.04 -8.31
CA TYR A 194 -1.63 -4.23 -9.17
C TYR A 194 -1.96 -3.94 -10.63
N PHE A 195 -2.72 -2.88 -10.91
CA PHE A 195 -3.12 -2.54 -12.28
C PHE A 195 -2.01 -1.79 -13.04
N PHE A 196 -1.35 -0.81 -12.42
CA PHE A 196 -0.41 0.07 -13.12
C PHE A 196 1.06 -0.25 -12.87
N SER A 197 1.39 -0.93 -11.76
CA SER A 197 2.78 -1.23 -11.41
C SER A 197 3.42 -2.24 -12.37
N PRO A 198 2.88 -3.47 -12.59
CA PRO A 198 3.54 -4.45 -13.46
C PRO A 198 3.54 -4.02 -14.93
N ASP A 199 4.53 -4.46 -15.71
CA ASP A 199 4.64 -4.20 -17.15
C ASP A 199 3.78 -5.15 -17.98
N LEU A 200 2.47 -5.12 -17.68
CA LEU A 200 1.42 -5.82 -18.40
C LEU A 200 0.65 -4.83 -19.28
N ARG A 201 0.30 -5.28 -20.48
CA ARG A 201 -0.58 -4.58 -21.41
C ARG A 201 -1.98 -5.18 -21.30
N ASP A 202 -2.99 -4.39 -21.67
CA ASP A 202 -4.38 -4.84 -21.72
C ASP A 202 -4.83 -5.46 -20.38
N GLN A 203 -4.45 -4.81 -19.26
CA GLN A 203 -4.85 -5.23 -17.92
C GLN A 203 -6.33 -4.91 -17.68
N GLU A 204 -7.02 -5.82 -16.98
CA GLU A 204 -8.44 -5.70 -16.69
C GLU A 204 -8.68 -5.76 -15.18
N TRP A 205 -9.62 -4.95 -14.71
CA TRP A 205 -9.93 -4.85 -13.29
C TRP A 205 -10.44 -6.16 -12.68
N THR A 206 -11.02 -7.05 -13.50
CA THR A 206 -11.49 -8.39 -13.14
C THR A 206 -10.37 -9.27 -12.57
N TRP A 207 -9.17 -9.20 -13.15
CA TRP A 207 -8.00 -9.98 -12.72
C TRP A 207 -7.28 -9.38 -11.52
N VAL A 208 -7.44 -8.06 -11.30
CA VAL A 208 -6.77 -7.33 -10.22
C VAL A 208 -7.55 -7.36 -8.91
N THR A 209 -8.88 -7.27 -8.98
CA THR A 209 -9.75 -7.09 -7.81
C THR A 209 -9.63 -8.21 -6.75
N PRO A 210 -9.56 -9.51 -7.11
CA PRO A 210 -9.48 -10.59 -6.11
C PRO A 210 -8.26 -10.47 -5.19
N GLY A 211 -7.09 -10.21 -5.76
CA GLY A 211 -5.84 -10.01 -5.02
C GLY A 211 -5.83 -8.71 -4.26
N SER A 212 -6.51 -7.64 -4.73
CA SER A 212 -6.70 -6.42 -3.92
C SER A 212 -7.46 -6.70 -2.63
N VAL A 213 -8.52 -7.51 -2.70
CA VAL A 213 -9.29 -7.91 -1.51
C VAL A 213 -8.45 -8.80 -0.59
N ILE A 214 -7.78 -9.81 -1.13
CA ILE A 214 -6.99 -10.75 -0.34
C ILE A 214 -5.77 -10.05 0.30
N GLY A 215 -5.03 -9.25 -0.48
CA GLY A 215 -3.89 -8.48 0.00
C GLY A 215 -4.27 -7.47 1.08
N ALA A 216 -5.35 -6.70 0.87
CA ALA A 216 -5.84 -5.75 1.88
C ALA A 216 -6.31 -6.47 3.15
N THR A 217 -7.04 -7.59 3.01
CA THR A 217 -7.50 -8.39 4.16
C THR A 217 -6.32 -8.96 4.94
N LEU A 218 -5.33 -9.53 4.24
CA LEU A 218 -4.12 -10.07 4.85
C LEU A 218 -3.34 -8.96 5.57
N TRP A 219 -3.20 -7.80 4.96
CA TRP A 219 -2.52 -6.65 5.57
C TRP A 219 -3.21 -6.18 6.85
N LEU A 220 -4.54 -6.11 6.87
CA LEU A 220 -5.31 -5.77 8.07
C LEU A 220 -5.16 -6.83 9.17
N LEU A 221 -5.30 -8.11 8.80
CA LEU A 221 -5.14 -9.23 9.74
C LEU A 221 -3.74 -9.27 10.35
N VAL A 222 -2.72 -9.06 9.53
CA VAL A 222 -1.33 -9.05 10.00
C VAL A 222 -1.05 -7.82 10.85
N SER A 223 -1.56 -6.64 10.50
CA SER A 223 -1.41 -5.43 11.32
C SER A 223 -2.06 -5.59 12.69
N PHE A 224 -3.28 -6.14 12.72
CA PHE A 224 -3.98 -6.43 13.96
C PHE A 224 -3.28 -7.52 14.79
N GLY A 225 -2.91 -8.64 14.15
CA GLY A 225 -2.20 -9.74 14.81
C GLY A 225 -0.84 -9.32 15.35
N PHE A 226 -0.11 -8.48 14.62
CA PHE A 226 1.18 -7.95 15.07
C PHE A 226 1.01 -7.00 16.26
N ARG A 227 -0.02 -6.16 16.27
CA ARG A 227 -0.36 -5.37 17.48
C ARG A 227 -0.63 -6.28 18.68
N LEU A 228 -1.44 -7.32 18.51
CA LEU A 228 -1.74 -8.25 19.61
C LEU A 228 -0.48 -8.95 20.11
N TYR A 229 0.38 -9.41 19.20
CA TYR A 229 1.66 -10.01 19.55
C TYR A 229 2.49 -9.08 20.43
N LEU A 230 2.64 -7.81 20.03
CA LEU A 230 3.39 -6.85 20.83
C LEU A 230 2.70 -6.56 22.17
N HIS A 231 1.38 -6.46 22.22
CA HIS A 231 0.67 -6.24 23.48
C HIS A 231 1.04 -7.27 24.56
N PHE A 232 1.25 -8.53 24.18
CA PHE A 232 1.65 -9.60 25.11
C PHE A 232 3.17 -9.77 25.25
N PHE A 233 3.96 -9.43 24.22
CA PHE A 233 5.39 -9.76 24.13
C PHE A 233 6.34 -8.55 23.97
N ASP A 234 5.92 -7.33 24.34
CA ASP A 234 6.75 -6.10 24.25
C ASP A 234 7.91 -6.02 25.25
N SER A 235 8.57 -7.14 25.54
CA SER A 235 9.84 -7.17 26.30
C SER A 235 11.01 -6.66 25.46
N TYR A 236 10.94 -6.82 24.13
CA TYR A 236 12.00 -6.41 23.21
C TYR A 236 12.27 -4.89 23.23
N SER A 237 11.23 -4.05 23.26
CA SER A 237 11.39 -2.59 23.37
C SER A 237 11.95 -2.20 24.74
N LYS A 238 11.58 -2.92 25.81
CA LYS A 238 12.10 -2.69 27.17
C LYS A 238 13.58 -3.04 27.30
N THR A 239 14.05 -4.08 26.62
CA THR A 239 15.45 -4.52 26.66
C THR A 239 16.35 -3.72 25.72
N TYR A 240 15.87 -3.39 24.51
CA TYR A 240 16.68 -2.77 23.46
C TYR A 240 16.36 -1.30 23.18
N GLY A 241 15.39 -0.70 23.89
CA GLY A 241 15.02 0.71 23.76
C GLY A 241 14.67 1.10 22.33
N SER A 242 15.27 2.19 21.84
CA SER A 242 15.06 2.73 20.49
C SER A 242 15.43 1.76 19.37
N LEU A 243 16.44 0.89 19.58
CA LEU A 243 16.82 -0.13 18.59
C LEU A 243 15.71 -1.18 18.44
N GLY A 244 15.07 -1.57 19.54
CA GLY A 244 13.91 -2.47 19.52
C GLY A 244 12.75 -1.89 18.72
N ALA A 245 12.49 -0.59 18.84
CA ALA A 245 11.44 0.10 18.10
C ALA A 245 11.67 0.04 16.57
N VAL A 246 12.91 0.24 16.12
CA VAL A 246 13.27 0.16 14.69
C VAL A 246 13.08 -1.27 14.16
N ILE A 247 13.51 -2.29 14.92
CA ILE A 247 13.36 -3.69 14.52
C ILE A 247 11.88 -4.06 14.38
N ILE A 248 11.05 -3.67 15.36
CA ILE A 248 9.60 -3.90 15.35
C ILE A 248 8.95 -3.22 14.14
N LEU A 249 9.34 -1.98 13.84
CA LEU A 249 8.86 -1.24 12.68
C LEU A 249 9.27 -1.92 11.37
N MET A 250 10.53 -2.32 11.22
CA MET A 250 11.00 -3.06 10.04
C MET A 250 10.25 -4.36 9.84
N LEU A 251 9.94 -5.09 10.93
CA LEU A 251 9.14 -6.30 10.86
C LEU A 251 7.70 -6.02 10.41
N TRP A 252 7.07 -4.94 10.89
CA TRP A 252 5.75 -4.54 10.41
C TRP A 252 5.76 -4.12 8.92
N LEU A 253 6.80 -3.41 8.48
CA LEU A 253 6.99 -3.03 7.08
C LEU A 253 7.26 -4.24 6.18
N TYR A 254 8.02 -5.21 6.67
CA TYR A 254 8.26 -6.50 6.02
C TYR A 254 6.95 -7.25 5.81
N LEU A 255 6.15 -7.36 6.86
CA LEU A 255 4.84 -8.01 6.82
C LEU A 255 3.86 -7.28 5.89
N THR A 256 3.95 -5.94 5.84
CA THR A 256 3.18 -5.13 4.89
C THR A 256 3.59 -5.41 3.45
N GLY A 257 4.91 -5.45 3.17
CA GLY A 257 5.42 -5.83 1.85
C GLY A 257 4.98 -7.23 1.45
N ALA A 258 5.06 -8.20 2.36
CA ALA A 258 4.59 -9.57 2.13
C ALA A 258 3.10 -9.60 1.79
N ALA A 259 2.24 -8.88 2.51
CA ALA A 259 0.81 -8.83 2.21
C ALA A 259 0.51 -8.27 0.81
N VAL A 260 1.22 -7.22 0.39
CA VAL A 260 1.12 -6.66 -0.97
C VAL A 260 1.57 -7.68 -2.02
N LEU A 261 2.69 -8.37 -1.81
CA LEU A 261 3.19 -9.32 -2.80
C LEU A 261 2.33 -10.58 -2.88
N VAL A 262 1.84 -11.10 -1.76
CA VAL A 262 0.91 -12.25 -1.73
C VAL A 262 -0.37 -11.94 -2.50
N GLY A 263 -0.94 -10.73 -2.37
CA GLY A 263 -2.10 -10.35 -3.20
C GLY A 263 -1.76 -10.30 -4.71
N GLY A 264 -0.53 -9.92 -5.07
CA GLY A 264 -0.03 -9.96 -6.44
C GLY A 264 0.09 -11.38 -6.99
N GLU A 265 0.63 -12.31 -6.20
CA GLU A 265 0.70 -13.74 -6.55
C GLU A 265 -0.68 -14.35 -6.78
N VAL A 266 -1.66 -13.98 -5.94
CA VAL A 266 -3.04 -14.43 -6.11
C VAL A 266 -3.62 -13.95 -7.44
N ASN A 267 -3.40 -12.69 -7.81
CA ASN A 267 -3.85 -12.18 -9.11
C ASN A 267 -3.19 -12.91 -10.28
N SER A 268 -1.86 -13.08 -10.22
CA SER A 268 -1.09 -13.79 -11.24
C SER A 268 -1.58 -15.23 -11.42
N GLU A 269 -1.82 -15.96 -10.33
CA GLU A 269 -2.30 -17.34 -10.39
C GLU A 269 -3.77 -17.47 -10.83
N ILE A 270 -4.63 -16.52 -10.46
CA ILE A 270 -6.02 -16.51 -10.92
C ILE A 270 -6.08 -16.24 -12.43
N GLU A 271 -5.34 -15.26 -12.93
CA GLU A 271 -5.26 -14.92 -14.34
C GLU A 271 -4.65 -16.09 -15.14
N ASN A 272 -3.53 -16.65 -14.68
CA ASN A 272 -2.89 -17.80 -15.32
C ASN A 272 -3.82 -19.04 -15.34
N ALA A 273 -4.52 -19.33 -14.25
CA ALA A 273 -5.46 -20.45 -14.19
C ALA A 273 -6.71 -20.23 -15.06
N ALA A 274 -7.10 -18.97 -15.32
CA ALA A 274 -8.15 -18.64 -16.28
C ALA A 274 -7.64 -18.78 -17.73
N ALA A 275 -6.41 -18.38 -17.99
CA ALA A 275 -5.75 -18.55 -19.27
C ALA A 275 -5.61 -20.03 -19.65
N GLU A 276 -5.22 -20.90 -18.71
CA GLU A 276 -5.18 -22.37 -18.89
C GLU A 276 -6.55 -22.96 -19.27
N ARG A 277 -7.66 -22.32 -18.85
CA ARG A 277 -9.03 -22.73 -19.21
C ARG A 277 -9.52 -22.19 -20.55
N GLY A 278 -8.72 -21.37 -21.22
CA GLY A 278 -9.05 -20.79 -22.52
C GLY A 278 -9.81 -19.47 -22.48
N GLU A 279 -9.86 -18.79 -21.32
CA GLU A 279 -10.41 -17.43 -21.25
C GLU A 279 -9.62 -16.50 -22.20
N PRO A 280 -10.30 -15.75 -23.09
CA PRO A 280 -9.64 -15.00 -24.17
C PRO A 280 -8.89 -13.76 -23.67
N GLU A 281 -9.32 -13.19 -22.55
CA GLU A 281 -8.77 -11.97 -21.95
C GLU A 281 -7.65 -12.26 -20.93
N ALA A 282 -7.52 -13.50 -20.48
CA ALA A 282 -6.55 -13.91 -19.47
C ALA A 282 -5.17 -14.25 -20.06
N LYS A 283 -4.10 -13.80 -19.39
CA LYS A 283 -2.70 -14.03 -19.76
C LYS A 283 -2.11 -15.24 -19.04
N GLU A 284 -1.32 -16.02 -19.77
CA GLU A 284 -0.45 -17.02 -19.13
C GLU A 284 0.77 -16.32 -18.51
N LYS A 285 1.39 -16.94 -17.48
CA LYS A 285 2.62 -16.40 -16.89
C LYS A 285 3.68 -16.14 -17.97
N GLY A 286 4.26 -14.95 -17.94
CA GLY A 286 5.25 -14.47 -18.91
C GLY A 286 4.69 -13.84 -20.19
N GLU A 287 3.37 -13.81 -20.37
CA GLU A 287 2.73 -13.05 -21.45
C GLU A 287 2.40 -11.63 -21.01
N LYS A 288 2.68 -10.66 -21.88
CA LYS A 288 2.41 -9.26 -21.58
C LYS A 288 1.05 -8.78 -22.05
N SER A 289 0.48 -9.43 -23.06
CA SER A 289 -0.80 -9.07 -23.67
C SER A 289 -1.55 -10.34 -24.05
N SER A 290 -2.87 -10.33 -23.91
CA SER A 290 -3.75 -11.43 -24.31
C SER A 290 -3.63 -11.79 -25.80
N ASP A 291 -3.17 -10.86 -26.65
CA ASP A 291 -2.94 -11.09 -28.08
C ASP A 291 -1.66 -11.89 -28.40
N GLU A 292 -0.68 -11.96 -27.48
CA GLU A 292 0.51 -12.81 -27.68
C GLU A 292 0.14 -14.30 -27.75
N LYS A 293 -0.87 -14.69 -26.96
CA LYS A 293 -1.46 -16.03 -26.98
C LYS A 293 -2.11 -16.37 -28.33
N LYS A 294 -2.87 -15.44 -28.92
CA LYS A 294 -3.49 -15.61 -30.24
C LYS A 294 -2.44 -15.85 -31.34
N LYS A 295 -1.28 -15.18 -31.23
CA LYS A 295 -0.16 -15.40 -32.16
C LYS A 295 0.45 -16.79 -31.99
N LYS A 296 0.77 -17.23 -30.76
CA LYS A 296 1.32 -18.58 -30.50
C LYS A 296 0.37 -19.71 -30.92
N GLY A 297 -0.93 -19.55 -30.68
CA GLY A 297 -1.95 -20.53 -31.08
C GLY A 297 -2.09 -20.69 -32.60
N ARG A 298 -1.94 -19.59 -33.35
CA ARG A 298 -1.93 -19.62 -34.83
C ARG A 298 -0.69 -20.31 -35.40
N THR A 299 0.49 -20.12 -34.79
CA THR A 299 1.73 -20.78 -35.25
C THR A 299 1.73 -22.29 -35.04
N LYS A 300 1.05 -22.80 -34.00
CA LYS A 300 0.90 -24.24 -33.74
C LYS A 300 -0.14 -24.94 -34.64
N LYS A 301 -1.17 -24.24 -35.11
CA LYS A 301 -2.20 -24.81 -36.02
C LYS A 301 -1.80 -24.80 -37.50
N GLY A 302 -0.74 -24.08 -37.87
CA GLY A 302 -0.23 -23.98 -39.25
C GLY A 302 0.98 -24.87 -39.57
N ARG A 303 1.32 -25.81 -38.68
CA ARG A 303 2.33 -26.87 -38.87
C ARG A 303 1.65 -28.22 -38.76
#